data_AF-A0A955AK04-F1
#
_entry.id   AF-A0A955AK04-F1
#
_cell.length_a   1.000
_cell.length_b   1.000
_cell.length_c   1.000
_cell.angle_alpha   90.00
_cell.angle_beta   90.00
_cell.angle_gamma   90.00
#
_symmetry.space_group_name_H-M   'P 1'
#
loop_
_entity.id
_entity.type
_entity.pdbx_description
1 polymer ?
#
loop_
_entity_poly.entity_id
_entity_poly.type
_entity_poly.pdbx_seq_one_letter_code
_entity_poly.pdbx_strand_id
1 'polypeptide(L)'
;MFEATKFAIFAAPRTGSNLLCTILNGHPEILCHHEVYNPHGIFTALDFQPNELNATPLDERDQNPIEFLTRVWKSGAEHGAVGFKWTRGQCTRVLEYVLQNKNIKKIILQRKNRIKTFVSERIAQALNQWEVYSNAELVQPRPRITVELDDLLQHIETNRELYCGIRSVMGDSQPQFWIDYESILEHKVQKNLFEFLAVSIPTIVPPARSVKQNPTSLRDSIQNFEDLVAQIQDTELMRELLETSM
;
A
#
# COMPACT_ATOMS: atom_id res chain seq x y z
N MET A 1 -1.94 -31.63 2.35
CA MET A 1 -2.56 -30.30 2.25
C MET A 1 -1.43 -29.31 2.32
N PHE A 2 -1.17 -28.54 1.26
CA PHE A 2 -0.08 -27.55 1.26
C PHE A 2 -0.49 -26.39 2.19
N GLU A 3 0.44 -25.92 3.03
CA GLU A 3 0.21 -24.73 3.85
C GLU A 3 0.31 -23.49 2.96
N ALA A 4 -0.69 -22.61 3.01
CA ALA A 4 -0.70 -21.37 2.25
C ALA A 4 0.51 -20.49 2.60
N THR A 5 1.12 -19.88 1.59
CA THR A 5 2.16 -18.86 1.80
C THR A 5 1.56 -17.65 2.51
N LYS A 6 2.09 -17.30 3.68
CA LYS A 6 1.69 -16.08 4.41
C LYS A 6 2.52 -14.89 3.94
N PHE A 7 1.89 -13.75 3.69
CA PHE A 7 2.62 -12.54 3.31
C PHE A 7 2.02 -11.24 3.87
N ALA A 8 2.82 -10.20 4.00
CA ALA A 8 2.34 -8.86 4.32
C ALA A 8 2.93 -7.83 3.37
N ILE A 9 2.11 -6.86 2.96
CA ILE A 9 2.54 -5.68 2.19
C ILE A 9 2.73 -4.53 3.16
N PHE A 10 3.93 -3.96 3.21
CA PHE A 10 4.25 -2.77 4.00
C PHE A 10 4.37 -1.57 3.09
N ALA A 11 3.63 -0.51 3.40
CA ALA A 11 3.58 0.67 2.57
C ALA A 11 3.29 1.94 3.39
N ALA A 12 3.81 3.07 2.91
CA ALA A 12 3.24 4.37 3.27
C ALA A 12 1.88 4.58 2.57
N PRO A 13 1.00 5.46 3.08
CA PRO A 13 -0.20 5.87 2.35
C PRO A 13 0.14 6.38 0.96
N ARG A 14 -0.78 6.18 0.00
CA ARG A 14 -0.70 6.75 -1.36
C ARG A 14 0.49 6.31 -2.23
N THR A 15 1.05 5.16 -1.91
CA THR A 15 2.10 4.46 -2.67
C THR A 15 1.56 3.40 -3.63
N GLY A 16 0.23 3.22 -3.70
CA GLY A 16 -0.40 2.23 -4.57
C GLY A 16 -0.65 0.86 -3.95
N SER A 17 -0.66 0.73 -2.62
CA SER A 17 -0.94 -0.54 -1.94
C SER A 17 -2.31 -1.13 -2.32
N ASN A 18 -3.34 -0.30 -2.52
CA ASN A 18 -4.64 -0.77 -3.05
C ASN A 18 -4.52 -1.32 -4.48
N LEU A 19 -3.72 -0.68 -5.33
CA LEU A 19 -3.47 -1.18 -6.69
C LEU A 19 -2.84 -2.58 -6.63
N LEU A 20 -1.79 -2.73 -5.82
CA LEU A 20 -1.13 -4.01 -5.62
C LEU A 20 -2.07 -5.08 -5.07
N CYS A 21 -2.89 -4.76 -4.06
CA CYS A 21 -3.92 -5.66 -3.55
C CYS A 21 -4.88 -6.13 -4.65
N THR A 22 -5.35 -5.23 -5.53
CA THR A 22 -6.25 -5.61 -6.63
C THR A 22 -5.59 -6.47 -7.69
N ILE A 23 -4.30 -6.26 -7.98
CA ILE A 23 -3.53 -7.12 -8.89
C ILE A 23 -3.38 -8.52 -8.29
N LEU A 24 -3.01 -8.60 -7.01
CA LEU A 24 -2.85 -9.87 -6.30
C LEU A 24 -4.17 -10.64 -6.21
N ASN A 25 -5.28 -9.99 -5.85
CA ASN A 25 -6.62 -10.61 -5.80
C ASN A 25 -7.18 -10.98 -7.18
N GLY A 26 -6.55 -10.53 -8.26
CA GLY A 26 -6.86 -11.05 -9.59
C GLY A 26 -6.40 -12.50 -9.77
N HIS A 27 -5.38 -12.92 -9.01
CA HIS A 27 -4.78 -14.24 -9.12
C HIS A 27 -5.62 -15.29 -8.37
N PRO A 28 -6.01 -16.42 -8.99
CA PRO A 28 -6.93 -17.39 -8.38
C PRO A 28 -6.38 -18.07 -7.11
N GLU A 29 -5.06 -18.12 -6.96
CA GLU A 29 -4.40 -18.72 -5.80
C GLU A 29 -4.06 -17.72 -4.68
N ILE A 30 -4.42 -16.44 -4.80
CA ILE A 30 -4.03 -15.42 -3.82
C ILE A 30 -5.26 -14.77 -3.19
N LEU A 31 -5.32 -14.78 -1.87
CA LEU A 31 -6.20 -13.93 -1.08
C LEU A 31 -5.40 -12.82 -0.41
N CYS A 32 -5.56 -11.58 -0.86
CA CYS A 32 -4.93 -10.40 -0.28
C CYS A 32 -5.97 -9.50 0.37
N HIS A 33 -6.08 -9.56 1.70
CA HIS A 33 -6.88 -8.60 2.45
C HIS A 33 -6.30 -7.18 2.35
N HIS A 34 -7.14 -6.19 2.59
CA HIS A 34 -6.72 -4.79 2.63
C HIS A 34 -6.19 -4.44 4.04
N GLU A 35 -6.63 -3.33 4.62
CA GLU A 35 -6.16 -2.83 5.91
C GLU A 35 -6.92 -3.46 7.08
N VAL A 36 -6.59 -4.70 7.42
CA VAL A 36 -7.27 -5.42 8.52
C VAL A 36 -6.98 -4.81 9.91
N TYR A 37 -5.95 -3.96 10.02
CA TYR A 37 -5.60 -3.19 11.23
C TYR A 37 -5.82 -1.68 11.08
N ASN A 38 -6.74 -1.26 10.21
CA ASN A 38 -7.10 0.15 10.13
C ASN A 38 -7.84 0.58 11.42
N PRO A 39 -7.55 1.76 11.99
CA PRO A 39 -8.26 2.25 13.17
C PRO A 39 -9.78 2.42 12.97
N HIS A 40 -10.23 2.61 11.74
CA HIS A 40 -11.64 2.84 11.40
C HIS A 40 -12.40 1.58 11.00
N GLY A 41 -11.75 0.42 10.92
CA GLY A 41 -12.43 -0.80 10.51
C GLY A 41 -11.50 -1.95 10.14
N ILE A 42 -12.11 -3.08 9.78
CA ILE A 42 -11.44 -4.25 9.23
C ILE A 42 -11.77 -4.33 7.75
N PHE A 43 -10.81 -3.99 6.91
CA PHE A 43 -10.97 -3.97 5.46
C PHE A 43 -10.40 -5.26 4.84
N THR A 44 -11.27 -6.19 4.48
CA THR A 44 -10.92 -7.48 3.83
C THR A 44 -10.83 -7.32 2.30
N ALA A 45 -10.61 -8.42 1.56
CA ALA A 45 -10.52 -8.36 0.10
C ALA A 45 -11.90 -8.10 -0.51
N LEU A 46 -11.96 -7.42 -1.67
CA LEU A 46 -13.24 -6.98 -2.26
C LEU A 46 -14.21 -8.12 -2.59
N ASP A 47 -13.70 -9.23 -3.12
CA ASP A 47 -14.51 -10.40 -3.51
C ASP A 47 -14.71 -11.38 -2.34
N PHE A 48 -14.14 -11.05 -1.18
CA PHE A 48 -14.26 -11.88 0.00
C PHE A 48 -15.56 -11.55 0.71
N GLN A 49 -16.46 -12.53 0.77
CA GLN A 49 -17.77 -12.35 1.39
C GLN A 49 -17.61 -11.85 2.83
N PRO A 50 -18.48 -10.93 3.28
CA PRO A 50 -18.48 -10.51 4.67
C PRO A 50 -18.48 -11.75 5.57
N ASN A 51 -17.49 -11.83 6.44
CA ASN A 51 -17.30 -12.97 7.31
C ASN A 51 -17.05 -12.53 8.76
N GLU A 52 -16.75 -13.50 9.61
CA GLU A 52 -16.44 -13.28 11.02
C GLU A 52 -15.28 -12.29 11.26
N LEU A 53 -14.35 -12.11 10.30
CA LEU A 53 -13.31 -11.10 10.42
C LEU A 53 -13.89 -9.69 10.39
N ASN A 54 -14.78 -9.39 9.43
CA ASN A 54 -15.38 -8.06 9.33
C ASN A 54 -16.28 -7.74 10.52
N ALA A 55 -16.87 -8.76 11.15
CA ALA A 55 -17.73 -8.63 12.32
C ALA A 55 -16.94 -8.55 13.65
N THR A 56 -15.61 -8.75 13.63
CA THR A 56 -14.80 -8.71 14.85
C THR A 56 -14.78 -7.29 15.44
N PRO A 57 -15.15 -7.11 16.72
CA PRO A 57 -15.02 -5.83 17.41
C PRO A 57 -13.58 -5.30 17.39
N LEU A 58 -13.41 -3.99 17.14
CA LEU A 58 -12.08 -3.40 16.99
C LEU A 58 -11.26 -3.46 18.28
N ASP A 59 -11.91 -3.33 19.44
CA ASP A 59 -11.28 -3.48 20.74
C ASP A 59 -10.78 -4.90 20.99
N GLU A 60 -11.55 -5.92 20.60
CA GLU A 60 -11.12 -7.33 20.64
C GLU A 60 -9.89 -7.55 19.77
N ARG A 61 -9.94 -7.05 18.52
CA ARG A 61 -8.81 -7.09 17.58
C ARG A 61 -7.57 -6.42 18.17
N ASP A 62 -7.71 -5.23 18.74
CA ASP A 62 -6.58 -4.40 19.18
C ASP A 62 -5.97 -4.91 20.51
N GLN A 63 -6.77 -5.55 21.37
CA GLN A 63 -6.28 -6.26 22.55
C GLN A 63 -5.44 -7.48 22.16
N ASN A 64 -5.92 -8.28 21.20
CA ASN A 64 -5.31 -9.56 20.78
C ASN A 64 -4.94 -9.61 19.29
N PRO A 65 -4.06 -8.71 18.80
CA PRO A 65 -3.84 -8.54 17.37
C PRO A 65 -3.16 -9.76 16.73
N ILE A 66 -2.28 -10.48 17.44
CA ILE A 66 -1.62 -11.67 16.88
C ILE A 66 -2.58 -12.87 16.78
N GLU A 67 -3.56 -12.96 17.69
CA GLU A 67 -4.62 -13.95 17.59
C GLU A 67 -5.55 -13.64 16.41
N PHE A 68 -5.93 -12.36 16.25
CA PHE A 68 -6.67 -11.92 15.08
C PHE A 68 -5.90 -12.19 13.77
N LEU A 69 -4.59 -11.95 13.74
CA LEU A 69 -3.73 -12.29 12.59
C LEU A 69 -3.81 -13.79 12.24
N THR A 70 -3.90 -14.66 13.25
CA THR A 70 -4.06 -16.11 13.03
C THR A 70 -5.40 -16.41 12.36
N ARG A 71 -6.48 -15.70 12.71
CA ARG A 71 -7.78 -15.81 12.03
C ARG A 71 -7.70 -15.33 10.57
N VAL A 72 -7.00 -14.22 10.31
CA VAL A 72 -6.74 -13.71 8.95
C VAL A 72 -6.03 -14.75 8.07
N TRP A 73 -5.08 -15.52 8.62
CA TRP A 73 -4.45 -16.61 7.86
C TRP A 73 -5.36 -17.81 7.63
N LYS A 74 -6.18 -18.16 8.60
CA LYS A 74 -7.11 -19.28 8.49
C LYS A 74 -8.24 -19.01 7.49
N SER A 75 -8.62 -17.75 7.30
CA SER A 75 -9.76 -17.37 6.45
C SER A 75 -9.54 -17.56 4.95
N GLY A 76 -8.31 -17.86 4.52
CA GLY A 76 -7.99 -18.17 3.13
C GLY A 76 -7.14 -19.43 2.99
N ALA A 77 -7.20 -20.37 3.94
CA ALA A 77 -6.34 -21.56 3.96
C ALA A 77 -6.46 -22.45 2.72
N GLU A 78 -7.51 -22.28 1.92
CA GLU A 78 -7.74 -22.91 0.62
C GLU A 78 -6.95 -22.28 -0.55
N HIS A 79 -6.37 -21.09 -0.34
CA HIS A 79 -5.56 -20.39 -1.33
C HIS A 79 -4.08 -20.80 -1.25
N GLY A 80 -3.34 -20.63 -2.35
CA GLY A 80 -1.89 -20.85 -2.38
C GLY A 80 -1.11 -19.80 -1.58
N ALA A 81 -1.63 -18.57 -1.49
CA ALA A 81 -1.08 -17.50 -0.66
C ALA A 81 -2.19 -16.66 -0.01
N VAL A 82 -1.98 -16.27 1.25
CA VAL A 82 -2.86 -15.39 2.02
C VAL A 82 -2.06 -14.24 2.62
N GLY A 83 -2.56 -13.02 2.46
CA GLY A 83 -1.87 -11.82 2.89
C GLY A 83 -2.80 -10.69 3.30
N PHE A 84 -2.20 -9.61 3.81
CA PHE A 84 -2.86 -8.34 4.05
C PHE A 84 -1.90 -7.19 3.78
N LYS A 85 -2.43 -5.96 3.66
CA LYS A 85 -1.59 -4.75 3.68
C LYS A 85 -1.57 -4.11 5.06
N TRP A 86 -0.39 -3.68 5.46
CA TRP A 86 -0.13 -2.85 6.61
C TRP A 86 0.33 -1.48 6.12
N THR A 87 -0.36 -0.44 6.54
CA THR A 87 -0.05 0.95 6.19
C THR A 87 0.59 1.66 7.39
N ARG A 88 1.53 2.59 7.14
CA ARG A 88 2.17 3.43 8.16
C ARG A 88 1.19 3.89 9.25
N GLY A 89 1.55 3.67 10.52
CA GLY A 89 0.79 4.09 11.69
C GLY A 89 -0.25 3.08 12.18
N GLN A 90 -0.39 1.92 11.53
CA GLN A 90 -1.20 0.81 12.03
C GLN A 90 -0.49 0.04 13.16
N CYS A 91 -1.13 -1.03 13.66
CA CYS A 91 -0.70 -1.78 14.83
C CYS A 91 0.80 -2.18 14.80
N THR A 92 1.62 -1.55 15.66
CA THR A 92 3.07 -1.80 15.76
C THR A 92 3.39 -3.21 16.23
N ARG A 93 2.56 -3.78 17.13
CA ARG A 93 2.72 -5.17 17.59
C ARG A 93 2.67 -6.17 16.44
N VAL A 94 1.82 -5.92 15.44
CA VAL A 94 1.71 -6.76 14.23
C VAL A 94 2.90 -6.53 13.31
N LEU A 95 3.31 -5.27 13.11
CA LEU A 95 4.49 -4.93 12.32
C LEU A 95 5.71 -5.71 12.84
N GLU A 96 6.02 -5.58 14.12
CA GLU A 96 7.17 -6.25 14.76
C GLU A 96 7.08 -7.77 14.63
N TYR A 97 5.92 -8.35 14.97
CA TYR A 97 5.70 -9.79 14.87
C TYR A 97 5.93 -10.32 13.45
N VAL A 98 5.39 -9.64 12.43
CA VAL A 98 5.54 -10.07 11.04
C VAL A 98 6.97 -9.89 10.57
N LEU A 99 7.61 -8.75 10.86
CA LEU A 99 8.99 -8.47 10.44
C LEU A 99 9.99 -9.44 11.07
N GLN A 100 9.75 -9.95 12.28
CA GLN A 100 10.62 -10.93 12.94
C GLN A 100 10.38 -12.38 12.48
N ASN A 101 9.22 -12.68 11.90
CA ASN A 101 8.84 -14.06 11.56
C ASN A 101 9.26 -14.44 10.13
N LYS A 102 10.29 -15.30 10.00
CA LYS A 102 10.86 -15.73 8.71
C LYS A 102 9.90 -16.52 7.80
N ASN A 103 8.83 -17.09 8.36
CA ASN A 103 7.84 -17.86 7.58
C ASN A 103 6.78 -16.97 6.91
N ILE A 104 6.80 -15.67 7.20
CA ILE A 104 5.93 -14.68 6.55
C ILE A 104 6.77 -13.92 5.54
N LYS A 105 6.34 -13.90 4.28
CA LYS A 105 7.00 -13.15 3.21
C LYS A 105 6.67 -11.66 3.31
N LYS A 106 7.65 -10.79 3.05
CA LYS A 106 7.46 -9.34 3.13
C LYS A 106 7.53 -8.70 1.75
N ILE A 107 6.50 -7.95 1.42
CA ILE A 107 6.48 -7.09 0.23
C ILE A 107 6.58 -5.66 0.72
N ILE A 108 7.58 -4.91 0.26
CA ILE A 108 7.80 -3.52 0.67
C ILE A 108 7.52 -2.66 -0.55
N LEU A 109 6.41 -1.91 -0.48
CA LEU A 109 5.97 -1.04 -1.56
C LEU A 109 6.29 0.41 -1.23
N GLN A 110 7.04 1.05 -2.12
CA GLN A 110 7.36 2.47 -2.06
C GLN A 110 6.95 3.16 -3.36
N ARG A 111 6.96 4.49 -3.34
CA ARG A 111 6.71 5.32 -4.51
C ARG A 111 7.80 6.35 -4.63
N LYS A 112 8.45 6.42 -5.79
CA LYS A 112 9.63 7.29 -6.00
C LYS A 112 9.25 8.75 -5.92
N ASN A 113 8.14 9.13 -6.54
CA ASN A 113 7.70 10.52 -6.53
C ASN A 113 7.04 10.88 -5.19
N ARG A 114 7.81 11.55 -4.33
CA ARG A 114 7.44 11.92 -2.97
C ARG A 114 6.41 13.05 -2.96
N ILE A 115 6.53 14.01 -3.87
CA ILE A 115 5.58 15.13 -3.99
C ILE A 115 4.20 14.61 -4.41
N LYS A 116 4.12 13.72 -5.41
CA LYS A 116 2.86 13.05 -5.80
C LYS A 116 2.25 12.25 -4.65
N THR A 117 3.08 11.64 -3.80
CA THR A 117 2.61 10.92 -2.61
C THR A 117 2.00 11.88 -1.61
N PHE A 118 2.71 12.97 -1.26
CA PHE A 118 2.25 14.01 -0.35
C PHE A 118 0.95 14.67 -0.81
N VAL A 119 0.93 15.20 -2.03
CA VAL A 119 -0.26 15.88 -2.61
C VAL A 119 -1.44 14.93 -2.66
N SER A 120 -1.21 13.67 -3.06
CA SER A 120 -2.29 12.68 -3.09
C SER A 120 -2.85 12.37 -1.70
N GLU A 121 -2.04 12.42 -0.66
CA GLU A 121 -2.46 12.17 0.72
C GLU A 121 -3.27 13.35 1.25
N ARG A 122 -2.82 14.58 1.01
CA ARG A 122 -3.57 15.79 1.36
C ARG A 122 -4.93 15.86 0.67
N ILE A 123 -5.01 15.51 -0.61
CA ILE A 123 -6.31 15.45 -1.33
C ILE A 123 -7.22 14.37 -0.73
N ALA A 124 -6.69 13.17 -0.45
CA ALA A 124 -7.49 12.08 0.13
C ALA A 124 -8.06 12.47 1.51
N GLN A 125 -7.26 13.15 2.34
CA GLN A 125 -7.70 13.70 3.62
C GLN A 125 -8.77 14.77 3.46
N ALA A 126 -8.57 15.74 2.56
CA ALA A 126 -9.53 16.82 2.32
C ALA A 126 -10.90 16.31 1.83
N LEU A 127 -10.91 15.24 1.03
CA LEU A 127 -12.14 14.65 0.49
C LEU A 127 -12.71 13.51 1.32
N ASN A 128 -12.01 13.05 2.36
CA ASN A 128 -12.26 11.79 3.05
C ASN A 128 -12.47 10.59 2.09
N GLN A 129 -11.77 10.58 0.95
CA GLN A 129 -11.86 9.53 -0.09
C GLN A 129 -10.48 8.88 -0.29
N TRP A 130 -10.24 7.79 0.43
CA TRP A 130 -8.95 7.10 0.47
C TRP A 130 -8.79 6.06 -0.64
N GLU A 131 -9.89 5.53 -1.17
CA GLU A 131 -9.88 4.49 -2.19
C GLU A 131 -11.05 4.62 -3.15
N VAL A 132 -10.79 4.31 -4.43
CA VAL A 132 -11.78 4.30 -5.51
C VAL A 132 -11.53 3.05 -6.34
N TYR A 133 -12.57 2.25 -6.52
CA TYR A 133 -12.58 1.06 -7.36
C TYR A 133 -13.37 1.33 -8.64
N SER A 134 -13.25 0.47 -9.65
CA SER A 134 -13.81 0.67 -10.99
C SER A 134 -15.33 0.89 -11.05
N ASN A 135 -16.05 0.57 -9.97
CA ASN A 135 -17.51 0.74 -9.84
C ASN A 135 -17.91 2.01 -9.05
N ALA A 136 -16.95 2.85 -8.66
CA ALA A 136 -17.19 4.04 -7.86
C ALA A 136 -16.66 5.30 -8.57
N GLU A 137 -17.29 6.43 -8.30
CA GLU A 137 -16.91 7.72 -8.87
C GLU A 137 -15.92 8.48 -7.97
N LEU A 138 -15.06 9.28 -8.59
CA LEU A 138 -14.22 10.23 -7.88
C LEU A 138 -15.08 11.40 -7.38
N VAL A 139 -14.90 11.80 -6.12
CA VAL A 139 -15.51 13.03 -5.62
C VAL A 139 -14.97 14.23 -6.42
N GLN A 140 -15.87 15.09 -6.89
CA GLN A 140 -15.57 16.29 -7.67
C GLN A 140 -16.22 17.54 -7.04
N PRO A 141 -15.60 18.74 -7.16
CA PRO A 141 -14.27 18.97 -7.75
C PRO A 141 -13.15 18.47 -6.81
N ARG A 142 -12.01 18.08 -7.38
CA ARG A 142 -10.82 17.77 -6.57
C ARG A 142 -10.13 19.07 -6.14
N PRO A 143 -9.81 19.24 -4.85
CA PRO A 143 -9.20 20.47 -4.36
C PRO A 143 -7.75 20.61 -4.85
N ARG A 144 -7.34 21.86 -5.06
CA ARG A 144 -5.92 22.21 -5.12
C ARG A 144 -5.38 22.31 -3.70
N ILE A 145 -4.14 21.87 -3.50
CA ILE A 145 -3.50 21.82 -2.18
C ILE A 145 -2.37 22.84 -2.14
N THR A 146 -2.31 23.62 -1.07
CA THR A 146 -1.11 24.38 -0.73
C THR A 146 -0.07 23.43 -0.14
N VAL A 147 1.14 23.44 -0.69
CA VAL A 147 2.26 22.62 -0.23
C VAL A 147 3.24 23.51 0.50
N GLU A 148 3.21 23.46 1.83
CA GLU A 148 4.26 24.04 2.66
C GLU A 148 5.50 23.14 2.61
N LEU A 149 6.69 23.74 2.43
CA LEU A 149 7.93 22.97 2.26
C LEU A 149 8.24 22.13 3.50
N ASP A 150 8.10 22.70 4.69
CA ASP A 150 8.38 21.99 5.95
C ASP A 150 7.48 20.76 6.13
N ASP A 151 6.19 20.87 5.79
CA ASP A 151 5.25 19.75 5.84
C ASP A 151 5.62 18.65 4.83
N LEU A 152 6.04 19.04 3.62
CA LEU A 152 6.51 18.12 2.60
C LEU A 152 7.77 17.38 3.08
N LEU A 153 8.76 18.10 3.60
CA LEU A 153 10.01 17.52 4.10
C LEU A 153 9.76 16.59 5.28
N GLN A 154 8.91 16.99 6.23
CA GLN A 154 8.51 16.13 7.35
C GLN A 154 7.80 14.86 6.86
N HIS A 155 6.92 14.95 5.87
CA HIS A 155 6.26 13.78 5.30
C HIS A 155 7.23 12.82 4.61
N ILE A 156 8.19 13.38 3.86
CA ILE A 156 9.28 12.62 3.22
C ILE A 156 10.08 11.88 4.28
N GLU A 157 10.48 12.59 5.33
CA GLU A 157 11.29 12.03 6.40
C GLU A 157 10.55 10.93 7.15
N THR A 158 9.28 11.15 7.50
CA THR A 158 8.43 10.15 8.14
C THR A 158 8.28 8.88 7.30
N ASN A 159 8.23 9.01 5.97
CA ASN A 159 8.24 7.85 5.06
C ASN A 159 9.60 7.17 5.02
N ARG A 160 10.69 7.94 4.99
CA ARG A 160 12.06 7.43 5.00
C ARG A 160 12.32 6.60 6.26
N GLU A 161 11.96 7.13 7.43
CA GLU A 161 12.08 6.46 8.72
C GLU A 161 11.34 5.13 8.76
N LEU A 162 10.12 5.06 8.20
CA LEU A 162 9.37 3.80 8.08
C LEU A 162 10.17 2.74 7.33
N TYR A 163 10.66 3.05 6.12
CA TYR A 163 11.36 2.07 5.29
C TYR A 163 12.74 1.72 5.85
N CYS A 164 13.45 2.68 6.45
CA CYS A 164 14.68 2.42 7.19
C CYS A 164 14.43 1.49 8.39
N GLY A 165 13.35 1.72 9.14
CA GLY A 165 12.95 0.88 10.27
C GLY A 165 12.63 -0.55 9.84
N ILE A 166 11.82 -0.72 8.79
CA ILE A 166 11.51 -2.04 8.21
C ILE A 166 12.81 -2.77 7.81
N ARG A 167 13.70 -2.10 7.08
CA ARG A 167 14.97 -2.67 6.64
C ARG A 167 15.86 -3.07 7.83
N SER A 168 15.91 -2.23 8.86
CA SER A 168 16.70 -2.47 10.07
C SER A 168 16.23 -3.73 10.83
N VAL A 169 14.91 -3.91 10.99
CA VAL A 169 14.35 -5.06 11.72
C VAL A 169 14.53 -6.37 10.95
N MET A 170 14.37 -6.36 9.63
CA MET A 170 14.48 -7.59 8.84
C MET A 170 15.93 -8.05 8.64
N GLY A 171 16.86 -7.10 8.43
CA GLY A 171 18.19 -7.38 7.90
C GLY A 171 18.14 -8.02 6.49
N ASP A 172 19.29 -8.48 5.99
CA ASP A 172 19.39 -9.03 4.62
C ASP A 172 18.99 -10.52 4.52
N SER A 173 18.79 -11.20 5.66
CA SER A 173 18.60 -12.66 5.71
C SER A 173 17.14 -13.13 5.55
N GLN A 174 16.18 -12.21 5.54
CA GLN A 174 14.76 -12.55 5.47
C GLN A 174 14.19 -12.42 4.04
N PRO A 175 13.21 -13.28 3.65
CA PRO A 175 12.53 -13.16 2.37
C PRO A 175 11.80 -11.82 2.25
N GLN A 176 12.29 -10.96 1.35
CA GLN A 176 11.76 -9.63 1.10
C GLN A 176 11.68 -9.34 -0.41
N PHE A 177 10.63 -8.63 -0.80
CA PHE A 177 10.41 -8.20 -2.17
C PHE A 177 10.13 -6.70 -2.19
N TRP A 178 11.09 -5.92 -2.69
CA TRP A 178 10.96 -4.48 -2.83
C TRP A 178 10.34 -4.16 -4.18
N ILE A 179 9.31 -3.31 -4.17
CA ILE A 179 8.58 -2.91 -5.36
C ILE A 179 8.37 -1.40 -5.35
N ASP A 180 8.62 -0.77 -6.49
CA ASP A 180 8.30 0.64 -6.71
C ASP A 180 6.94 0.74 -7.39
N TYR A 181 6.11 1.68 -6.95
CA TYR A 181 4.79 2.00 -7.52
C TYR A 181 4.82 2.10 -9.04
N GLU A 182 5.83 2.78 -9.57
CA GLU A 182 6.03 3.04 -10.99
C GLU A 182 6.23 1.75 -11.80
N SER A 183 6.67 0.67 -11.15
CA SER A 183 6.97 -0.63 -11.78
C SER A 183 5.89 -1.71 -11.54
N ILE A 184 4.84 -1.41 -10.76
CA ILE A 184 3.81 -2.39 -10.37
C ILE A 184 3.15 -3.08 -11.56
N LEU A 185 2.99 -2.36 -12.68
CA LEU A 185 2.33 -2.87 -13.88
C LEU A 185 3.29 -3.60 -14.83
N GLU A 186 4.60 -3.59 -14.55
CA GLU A 186 5.57 -4.30 -15.38
C GLU A 186 5.39 -5.82 -15.24
N HIS A 187 5.18 -6.49 -16.36
CA HIS A 187 4.96 -7.95 -16.38
C HIS A 187 6.09 -8.73 -15.70
N LYS A 188 7.34 -8.27 -15.83
CA LYS A 188 8.50 -8.90 -15.17
C LYS A 188 8.42 -8.78 -13.65
N VAL A 189 8.00 -7.63 -13.12
CA VAL A 189 7.84 -7.40 -11.68
C VAL A 189 6.73 -8.27 -11.11
N GLN A 190 5.59 -8.34 -11.79
CA GLN A 190 4.47 -9.17 -11.37
C GLN A 190 4.80 -10.67 -11.40
N LYS A 191 5.48 -11.13 -12.47
CA LYS A 191 5.98 -12.51 -12.55
C LYS A 191 6.88 -12.85 -11.36
N ASN A 192 7.89 -12.02 -11.09
CA ASN A 192 8.80 -12.22 -9.97
C ASN A 192 8.08 -12.18 -8.61
N LEU A 193 7.02 -11.37 -8.49
CA LEU A 193 6.19 -11.31 -7.28
C LEU A 193 5.40 -12.60 -7.07
N PHE A 194 4.81 -13.17 -8.13
CA PHE A 194 4.11 -14.46 -8.06
C PHE A 194 5.05 -15.61 -7.71
N GLU A 195 6.24 -15.64 -8.32
CA GLU A 195 7.30 -16.58 -7.95
C GLU A 195 7.72 -16.41 -6.49
N PHE A 196 7.91 -15.16 -6.05
CA PHE A 196 8.22 -14.84 -4.66
C PHE A 196 7.12 -15.36 -3.73
N LEU A 197 5.84 -15.26 -4.09
CA LEU A 197 4.71 -15.78 -3.32
C LEU A 197 4.50 -17.29 -3.47
N ALA A 198 5.28 -17.98 -4.31
CA ALA A 198 5.20 -19.43 -4.56
C ALA A 198 3.82 -19.88 -5.05
N VAL A 199 3.20 -19.07 -5.92
CA VAL A 199 1.97 -19.44 -6.65
C VAL A 199 2.31 -19.68 -8.13
N SER A 200 1.36 -20.22 -8.90
CA SER A 200 1.54 -20.38 -10.34
C SER A 200 1.69 -19.02 -11.05
N ILE A 201 2.28 -19.04 -12.24
CA ILE A 201 2.43 -17.85 -13.07
C ILE A 201 1.26 -17.86 -14.07
N PRO A 202 0.35 -16.87 -14.03
CA PRO A 202 -0.82 -16.88 -14.90
C PRO A 202 -0.40 -16.58 -16.35
N THR A 203 -1.05 -17.23 -17.31
CA THR A 203 -0.85 -16.95 -18.75
C THR A 203 -1.36 -15.56 -19.14
N ILE A 204 -2.37 -15.05 -18.42
CA ILE A 204 -2.96 -13.73 -18.60
C ILE A 204 -2.97 -13.04 -17.25
N VAL A 205 -2.35 -11.86 -17.16
CA VAL A 205 -2.41 -11.04 -15.96
C VAL A 205 -3.82 -10.41 -15.88
N PRO A 206 -4.56 -10.63 -14.78
CA PRO A 206 -5.85 -10.00 -14.56
C PRO A 206 -5.70 -8.47 -14.48
N PRO A 207 -6.66 -7.70 -15.04
CA PRO A 207 -6.60 -6.25 -14.96
C PRO A 207 -6.77 -5.77 -13.51
N ALA A 208 -6.04 -4.71 -13.14
CA ALA A 208 -6.22 -4.03 -11.87
C ALA A 208 -7.63 -3.42 -11.76
N ARG A 209 -8.25 -3.53 -10.58
CA ARG A 209 -9.61 -3.02 -10.32
C ARG A 209 -9.65 -1.67 -9.60
N SER A 210 -8.54 -1.23 -9.01
CA SER A 210 -8.44 0.10 -8.40
C SER A 210 -8.16 1.17 -9.44
N VAL A 211 -8.67 2.38 -9.23
CA VAL A 211 -8.48 3.52 -10.14
C VAL A 211 -7.48 4.53 -9.54
N LYS A 212 -6.59 5.07 -10.39
CA LYS A 212 -5.70 6.18 -10.00
C LYS A 212 -6.54 7.44 -9.74
N GLN A 213 -6.54 7.90 -8.49
CA GLN A 213 -7.45 8.98 -8.07
C GLN A 213 -7.04 10.39 -8.51
N ASN A 214 -5.74 10.65 -8.68
CA ASN A 214 -5.21 11.96 -9.06
C ASN A 214 -4.37 11.80 -10.34
N PRO A 215 -5.01 11.75 -11.52
CA PRO A 215 -4.30 11.69 -12.80
C PRO A 215 -3.78 13.07 -13.26
N THR A 216 -4.26 14.16 -12.64
CA THR A 216 -3.87 15.53 -12.94
C THR A 216 -2.40 15.80 -12.66
N SER A 217 -1.83 16.78 -13.37
CA SER A 217 -0.45 17.21 -13.14
C SER A 217 -0.28 17.82 -11.75
N LEU A 218 0.95 17.83 -11.22
CA LEU A 218 1.25 18.51 -9.97
C LEU A 218 1.02 20.03 -10.09
N ARG A 219 1.26 20.61 -11.27
CA ARG A 219 0.99 22.03 -11.56
C ARG A 219 -0.48 22.39 -11.34
N ASP A 220 -1.39 21.52 -11.78
CA ASP A 220 -2.83 21.75 -11.60
C ASP A 220 -3.27 21.47 -10.16
N SER A 221 -2.62 20.50 -9.50
CA SER A 221 -3.03 20.03 -8.17
C SER A 221 -2.47 20.87 -7.01
N ILE A 222 -1.40 21.63 -7.24
CA ILE A 222 -0.73 22.47 -6.22
C ILE A 222 -1.15 23.93 -6.41
N GLN A 223 -1.64 24.58 -5.35
CA GLN A 223 -2.10 25.97 -5.40
C GLN A 223 -0.92 26.96 -5.51
N ASN A 224 0.11 26.78 -4.69
CA ASN A 224 1.33 27.61 -4.59
C ASN A 224 2.50 27.03 -5.43
N PHE A 225 2.21 26.54 -6.65
CA PHE A 225 3.19 25.78 -7.45
C PHE A 225 4.48 26.58 -7.71
N GLU A 226 4.36 27.84 -8.14
CA GLU A 226 5.53 28.67 -8.47
C GLU A 226 6.36 29.01 -7.22
N ASP A 227 5.72 29.20 -6.07
CA ASP A 227 6.41 29.42 -4.78
C ASP A 227 7.18 28.17 -4.34
N LEU A 228 6.59 26.99 -4.53
CA LEU A 228 7.26 25.71 -4.25
C LEU A 228 8.46 25.52 -5.18
N VAL A 229 8.32 25.82 -6.48
CA VAL A 229 9.43 25.78 -7.46
C VAL A 229 10.61 26.63 -6.98
N ALA A 230 10.35 27.88 -6.57
CA ALA A 230 11.40 28.78 -6.11
C ALA A 230 12.14 28.24 -4.86
N GLN A 231 11.43 27.54 -3.97
CA GLN A 231 12.01 26.98 -2.75
C GLN A 231 12.83 25.70 -2.98
N ILE A 232 12.51 24.89 -4.00
CA ILE A 232 13.13 23.57 -4.21
C ILE A 232 14.02 23.48 -5.46
N GLN A 233 14.21 24.58 -6.19
CA GLN A 233 14.89 24.60 -7.51
C GLN A 233 16.25 23.89 -7.54
N ASP A 234 17.03 23.96 -6.46
CA ASP A 234 18.37 23.39 -6.35
C ASP A 234 18.39 22.02 -5.65
N THR A 235 17.23 21.37 -5.52
CA THR A 235 17.09 20.07 -4.86
C THR A 235 16.66 18.98 -5.85
N GLU A 236 16.83 17.71 -5.44
CA GLU A 236 16.33 16.57 -6.21
C GLU A 236 14.80 16.56 -6.38
N LEU A 237 14.06 17.24 -5.49
CA LEU A 237 12.61 17.35 -5.54
C LEU A 237 12.12 18.12 -6.77
N MET A 238 12.96 18.98 -7.35
CA MET A 238 12.61 19.71 -8.58
C MET A 238 12.33 18.76 -9.75
N ARG A 239 13.08 17.65 -9.87
CA ARG A 239 12.83 16.63 -10.90
C ARG A 239 11.49 15.93 -10.69
N GLU A 240 11.15 15.63 -9.43
CA GLU A 240 9.88 14.99 -9.07
C GLU A 240 8.68 15.92 -9.29
N LEU A 241 8.86 17.22 -9.06
CA LEU A 241 7.81 18.23 -9.24
C LEU A 241 7.43 18.40 -10.71
N LEU A 242 8.43 18.37 -11.60
CA LEU A 242 8.26 18.56 -13.04
C LEU A 242 7.87 17.29 -13.79
N GLU A 243 7.86 16.13 -13.14
CA GLU A 243 7.54 14.86 -13.77
C GLU A 243 6.06 14.82 -14.21
N THR A 244 5.81 15.07 -15.50
CA THR A 244 4.49 15.23 -16.12
C THR A 244 3.73 13.92 -16.33
N SER A 245 4.34 12.77 -16.09
CA SER A 245 3.75 11.46 -16.39
C SER A 245 3.96 10.45 -15.26
N MET A 246 3.20 9.35 -15.31
CA MET A 246 3.76 8.01 -15.06
C MET A 246 4.20 7.47 -16.40
#